data_AF-A0A7V6WID3-F1
#
_entry.id   AF-A0A7V6WID3-F1
#
_cell.length_a   1.000
_cell.length_b   1.000
_cell.length_c   1.000
_cell.angle_alpha   90.00
_cell.angle_beta   90.00
_cell.angle_gamma   90.00
#
_symmetry.space_group_name_H-M   'P 1'
#
loop_
_entity.id
_entity.type
_entity.pdbx_description
1 polymer ?
#
loop_
_entity_poly.entity_id
_entity_poly.type
_entity_poly.pdbx_seq_one_letter_code
_entity_poly.pdbx_strand_id
1 'polypeptide(L)' 'MMENFRSGFMTIIGRPNVGKSTLMNYLVGQKIAIMS' A
#
# COMPACT_ATOMS: atom_id res chain seq x y z
N MET A 1 -0.55 -15.63 25.55
CA MET A 1 -0.37 -14.18 25.35
C MET A 1 -1.21 -13.82 24.13
N MET A 2 -2.30 -13.08 24.31
CA MET A 2 -3.22 -12.75 23.22
C MET A 2 -2.56 -11.62 22.42
N GLU A 3 -2.13 -11.90 21.18
CA GLU A 3 -1.49 -10.88 20.36
C GLU A 3 -2.46 -9.72 20.10
N ASN A 4 -1.97 -8.50 20.27
CA ASN A 4 -2.74 -7.29 19.98
C ASN A 4 -2.93 -7.16 18.47
N PHE A 5 -4.07 -7.65 17.97
CA PHE A 5 -4.47 -7.47 16.58
C PHE A 5 -4.68 -5.98 16.29
N ARG A 6 -4.03 -5.47 15.25
CA ARG A 6 -4.14 -4.08 14.80
C ARG A 6 -4.79 -4.04 13.42
N SER A 7 -5.79 -3.17 13.27
CA SER A 7 -6.52 -2.95 12.02
C SER A 7 -6.81 -1.46 11.84
N GLY A 8 -6.81 -0.99 10.59
CA GLY A 8 -7.08 0.41 10.23
C GLY A 8 -6.98 0.66 8.74
N PHE A 9 -7.38 1.87 8.31
CA PHE A 9 -7.26 2.32 6.93
C PHE A 9 -5.99 3.17 6.75
N MET A 10 -5.37 3.06 5.58
CA MET A 10 -4.20 3.85 5.19
C MET A 10 -4.43 4.47 3.80
N THR A 11 -3.97 5.70 3.62
CA THR A 11 -4.01 6.40 2.33
C THR A 11 -2.59 6.77 1.89
N ILE A 12 -2.24 6.49 0.64
CA ILE A 12 -0.96 6.87 0.03
C ILE A 12 -1.22 8.05 -0.92
N ILE A 13 -0.69 9.23 -0.59
CA ILE A 13 -0.87 10.47 -1.36
C ILE A 13 0.47 10.99 -1.91
N GLY A 14 0.41 11.82 -2.94
CA GLY A 14 1.59 12.44 -3.56
C GLY A 14 1.37 12.81 -5.02
N ARG A 15 2.30 13.59 -5.59
CA ARG A 15 2.26 14.04 -6.99
C ARG A 15 2.07 12.86 -7.97
N PRO A 16 1.52 13.08 -9.18
CA PRO A 16 1.43 12.04 -10.20
C PRO A 16 2.80 11.35 -10.43
N ASN A 17 2.79 10.04 -10.69
CA ASN A 17 3.96 9.24 -11.06
C ASN A 17 5.13 9.14 -10.05
N VAL A 18 4.97 9.57 -8.80
CA VAL A 18 6.01 9.42 -7.74
C VAL A 18 6.17 7.97 -7.21
N GLY A 19 5.61 6.97 -7.89
CA GLY A 19 5.76 5.56 -7.49
C GLY A 19 4.77 5.07 -6.41
N LYS A 20 3.65 5.76 -6.18
CA LYS A 20 2.63 5.36 -5.19
C LYS A 20 2.11 3.93 -5.41
N SER A 21 1.78 3.59 -6.66
CA SER A 21 1.34 2.25 -7.05
C SER A 21 2.46 1.21 -6.88
N THR A 22 3.73 1.60 -7.03
CA THR A 22 4.89 0.71 -6.83
C THR A 22 5.05 0.34 -5.37
N LEU A 23 4.95 1.33 -4.49
CA LEU A 23 4.95 1.11 -3.05
C LEU A 23 3.78 0.23 -2.61
N MET A 24 2.57 0.49 -3.12
CA MET A 24 1.39 -0.32 -2.81
C MET A 24 1.56 -1.79 -3.25
N ASN A 25 2.04 -2.03 -4.47
CA ASN A 25 2.25 -3.39 -4.98
C ASN A 25 3.35 -4.14 -4.22
N TYR A 26 4.38 -3.44 -3.75
CA TYR A 26 5.41 -4.01 -2.90
C TYR A 26 4.85 -4.41 -1.52
N LEU A 27 4.07 -3.54 -0.89
CA LEU A 27 3.46 -3.78 0.43
C LEU A 27 2.45 -4.92 0.43
N VAL A 28 1.66 -5.05 -0.64
CA VAL A 28 0.67 -6.13 -0.77
C VAL A 28 1.30 -7.44 -1.27
N GLY A 29 2.53 -7.40 -1.80
CA GLY A 29 3.23 -8.57 -2.35
C GLY A 29 2.61 -9.09 -3.66
N GLN A 30 1.68 -8.36 -4.25
CA GLN A 30 1.01 -8.67 -5.51
C GLN A 30 0.85 -7.40 -6.34
N LYS A 31 0.92 -7.53 -7.67
CA LYS A 31 0.76 -6.40 -8.60
C LYS A 31 -0.72 -6.11 -8.82
N ILE A 32 -1.35 -5.44 -7.85
CA ILE A 32 -2.80 -5.14 -7.87
C ILE A 32 -3.08 -3.76 -8.48
N ALA A 33 -2.20 -2.78 -8.24
CA ALA A 33 -2.33 -1.44 -8.80
C ALA A 33 -1.83 -1.37 -10.24
N ILE A 34 -2.66 -0.80 -11.12
CA ILE A 34 -2.33 -0.49 -12.51
C ILE A 34 -1.27 0.61 -12.52
N MET A 35 -0.21 0.41 -13.31
CA MET A 35 0.86 1.39 -13.56
C MET A 35 0.61 2.04 -14.92
N SER A 36 0.86 3.35 -15.02
CA SER A 36 0.93 4.09 -16.28
C SER A 36 2.24 4.86 -16.36
#